data_AF-A0A2D9Q901-F1
#
_entry.id   AF-A0A2D9Q901-F1
#
_cell.length_a   1.000
_cell.length_b   1.000
_cell.length_c   1.000
_cell.angle_alpha   90.00
_cell.angle_beta   90.00
_cell.angle_gamma   90.00
#
_symmetry.space_group_name_H-M   'P 1'
#
loop_
_entity.id
_entity.type
_entity.pdbx_description
1 polymer ?
#
loop_
_entity_poly.entity_id
_entity_poly.type
_entity_poly.pdbx_seq_one_letter_code
_entity_poly.pdbx_strand_id
1 'polypeptide(L)'
;MSLFNKILGNASEVSSDKLNEKYNRLLIEGEVVELGFKLFRDVFMFTNKRLILIDVQGLTGSKQEYKCLPYKHISRFSLETAGTFDLDAELKIWISSEDLPTVSKRFNKSIDIYEVQKYLAAKVL
;
A
#
# COMPACT_ATOMS: atom_id res chain seq x y z
N MET A 1 -8.47 18.02 8.24
CA MET A 1 -9.83 17.42 8.26
C MET A 1 -10.50 17.69 6.92
N SER A 2 -11.10 16.68 6.27
CA SER A 2 -12.00 16.80 5.10
C SER A 2 -11.49 16.51 3.65
N LEU A 3 -10.40 15.76 3.46
CA LEU A 3 -10.17 15.06 2.17
C LEU A 3 -10.32 13.53 2.26
N PHE A 4 -10.03 12.96 3.43
CA PHE A 4 -9.96 11.50 3.64
C PHE A 4 -11.30 10.81 3.95
N ASN A 5 -12.32 11.55 4.43
CA ASN A 5 -13.63 10.95 4.79
C ASN A 5 -14.48 10.52 3.58
N LYS A 6 -14.05 10.84 2.34
CA LYS A 6 -14.76 10.47 1.10
C LYS A 6 -14.26 9.18 0.46
N ILE A 7 -13.26 8.51 1.06
CA ILE A 7 -12.57 7.33 0.50
C ILE A 7 -13.22 6.01 0.98
N LEU A 8 -14.14 6.07 1.96
CA LEU A 8 -14.85 4.93 2.57
C LEU A 8 -15.75 4.08 1.64
N GLY A 9 -15.79 4.37 0.34
CA GLY A 9 -16.65 3.67 -0.63
C GLY A 9 -16.08 2.38 -1.22
N ASN A 10 -14.79 2.10 -1.02
CA ASN A 10 -14.12 0.96 -1.65
C ASN A 10 -13.90 -0.18 -0.65
N ALA A 11 -14.48 -1.35 -0.93
CA ALA A 11 -14.50 -2.54 -0.05
C ALA A 11 -13.12 -3.12 0.34
N SER A 12 -12.04 -2.54 -0.16
CA SER A 12 -10.64 -2.92 0.05
C SER A 12 -9.88 -2.03 1.03
N GLU A 13 -10.39 -0.84 1.33
CA GLU A 13 -9.80 0.06 2.30
C GLU A 13 -10.05 -0.49 3.72
N VAL A 14 -8.99 -0.59 4.51
CA VAL A 14 -9.08 -0.99 5.91
C VAL A 14 -9.03 0.28 6.74
N SER A 15 -9.99 0.47 7.63
CA SER A 15 -10.01 1.65 8.50
C SER A 15 -8.69 1.77 9.27
N SER A 16 -8.18 3.00 9.37
CA SER A 16 -6.97 3.33 10.12
C SER A 16 -7.00 2.76 11.54
N ASP A 17 -8.18 2.76 12.18
CA ASP A 17 -8.34 2.27 13.55
C ASP A 17 -8.06 0.77 13.68
N LYS A 18 -8.53 -0.04 12.73
CA LYS A 18 -8.27 -1.50 12.71
C LYS A 18 -6.80 -1.80 12.42
N LEU A 19 -6.18 -1.03 11.54
CA LEU A 19 -4.75 -1.16 11.25
C LEU A 19 -3.91 -0.75 12.46
N ASN A 20 -4.25 0.35 13.12
CA ASN A 20 -3.61 0.78 14.35
C ASN A 20 -3.77 -0.28 15.44
N GLU A 21 -4.97 -0.77 15.73
CA GLU A 21 -5.19 -1.81 16.76
C GLU A 21 -4.27 -3.03 16.55
N LYS A 22 -4.13 -3.49 15.31
CA LYS A 22 -3.35 -4.69 14.99
C LYS A 22 -1.84 -4.45 14.86
N TYR A 23 -1.45 -3.28 14.34
CA TYR A 23 -0.08 -3.00 13.89
C TYR A 23 0.59 -1.81 14.59
N ASN A 24 -0.02 -1.23 15.63
CA ASN A 24 0.52 -0.09 16.37
C ASN A 24 1.99 -0.29 16.81
N ARG A 25 2.36 -1.51 17.19
CA ARG A 25 3.74 -1.87 17.58
C ARG A 25 4.79 -1.68 16.49
N LEU A 26 4.39 -1.51 15.23
CA LEU A 26 5.30 -1.25 14.11
C LEU A 26 5.58 0.24 13.95
N LEU A 27 4.72 1.09 14.49
CA LEU A 27 4.77 2.54 14.34
C LEU A 27 5.73 3.13 15.36
N ILE A 28 6.50 4.12 14.94
CA ILE A 28 7.33 4.92 15.84
C ILE A 28 6.56 6.13 16.38
N GLU A 29 7.14 6.83 17.36
CA GLU A 29 6.55 8.05 17.89
C GLU A 29 6.30 9.10 16.78
N GLY A 30 5.08 9.65 16.76
CA GLY A 30 4.64 10.62 15.74
C GLY A 30 4.44 10.01 14.34
N GLU A 31 4.53 8.69 14.19
CA GLU A 31 4.12 7.99 12.97
C GLU A 31 2.63 7.64 13.04
N VAL A 32 1.87 8.04 12.02
CA VAL A 32 0.43 7.79 11.93
C VAL A 32 0.09 7.11 10.61
N VAL A 33 -0.83 6.15 10.65
CA VAL A 33 -1.39 5.53 9.45
C VAL A 33 -2.36 6.50 8.80
N GLU A 34 -2.07 6.90 7.56
CA GLU A 34 -2.90 7.83 6.79
C GLU A 34 -3.84 7.08 5.82
N LEU A 35 -3.38 5.97 5.27
CA LEU A 35 -4.15 5.13 4.35
C LEU A 35 -3.73 3.67 4.55
N GLY A 36 -4.67 2.74 4.42
CA GLY A 36 -4.29 1.34 4.24
C GLY A 36 -5.34 0.52 3.56
N PHE A 37 -4.89 -0.47 2.81
CA PHE A 37 -5.75 -1.38 2.08
C PHE A 37 -5.24 -2.80 2.17
N LYS A 38 -6.18 -3.73 2.07
CA LYS A 38 -5.88 -5.16 2.03
C LYS A 38 -5.98 -5.64 0.60
N LEU A 39 -4.91 -6.27 0.13
CA LEU A 39 -4.88 -6.93 -1.17
C LEU A 39 -4.79 -8.44 -0.97
N PHE A 40 -5.91 -9.13 -1.17
CA PHE A 40 -6.09 -10.54 -0.79
C PHE A 40 -5.75 -10.78 0.69
N ARG A 41 -4.52 -11.24 0.97
CA ARG A 41 -4.01 -11.48 2.33
C ARG A 41 -3.02 -10.41 2.78
N ASP A 42 -2.39 -9.73 1.83
CA ASP A 42 -1.36 -8.74 2.10
C ASP A 42 -2.00 -7.42 2.54
N VAL A 43 -1.26 -6.65 3.32
CA VAL A 43 -1.70 -5.34 3.81
C VAL A 43 -0.69 -4.29 3.40
N PHE A 44 -1.17 -3.23 2.77
CA PHE A 44 -0.42 -2.02 2.53
C PHE A 44 -0.85 -0.96 3.52
N MET A 45 0.12 -0.38 4.21
CA MET A 45 -0.11 0.64 5.22
C MET A 45 0.78 1.83 4.92
N PHE A 46 0.16 2.91 4.46
CA PHE A 46 0.82 4.17 4.17
C PHE A 46 0.75 5.04 5.40
N THR A 47 1.92 5.42 5.90
CA THR A 47 2.04 6.32 7.04
C THR A 47 2.43 7.72 6.57
N ASN A 48 2.54 8.66 7.51
CA ASN A 48 3.17 9.94 7.24
C ASN A 48 4.68 9.85 6.97
N LYS A 49 5.33 8.68 7.18
CA LYS A 49 6.80 8.52 7.07
C LYS A 49 7.24 7.50 6.01
N ARG A 50 6.47 6.43 5.78
CA ARG A 50 6.87 5.29 4.96
C ARG A 50 5.67 4.46 4.51
N LEU A 51 5.89 3.64 3.48
CA LEU A 51 5.03 2.52 3.17
C LEU A 51 5.48 1.29 3.98
N ILE A 52 4.55 0.65 4.68
CA ILE A 52 4.73 -0.64 5.33
C ILE A 52 3.93 -1.67 4.54
N LEU A 53 4.60 -2.68 3.99
CA LEU A 53 3.98 -3.80 3.30
C LEU A 53 4.07 -5.05 4.17
N ILE A 54 2.93 -5.66 4.44
CA ILE A 54 2.82 -6.89 5.23
C ILE A 54 2.44 -8.00 4.27
N ASP A 55 3.40 -8.85 3.94
CA ASP A 55 3.24 -9.97 3.02
C ASP A 55 2.93 -11.24 3.82
N VAL A 56 1.77 -11.85 3.56
CA VAL A 56 1.33 -13.05 4.25
C VAL A 56 1.68 -14.29 3.42
N GLN A 57 2.70 -15.00 3.90
CA GLN A 57 3.34 -16.11 3.19
C GLN A 57 2.83 -17.49 3.64
N GLY A 58 3.02 -18.47 2.76
CA GLY A 58 2.68 -19.86 3.01
C GLY A 58 1.18 -20.17 2.91
N LEU A 59 0.85 -21.46 3.10
CA LEU A 59 -0.51 -21.96 3.00
C LEU A 59 -1.37 -21.53 4.19
N THR A 60 -0.81 -21.64 5.40
CA THR A 60 -1.49 -21.29 6.66
C THR A 60 -1.54 -19.78 6.94
N GLY A 61 -0.70 -18.98 6.26
CA GLY A 61 -0.55 -17.55 6.52
C GLY A 61 0.11 -17.21 7.87
N SER A 62 0.73 -18.20 8.53
CA SER A 62 1.41 -18.01 9.82
C SER A 62 2.74 -17.24 9.67
N LYS A 63 3.38 -17.34 8.50
CA LYS A 63 4.58 -16.57 8.20
C LYS A 63 4.18 -15.21 7.61
N GLN A 64 4.66 -14.14 8.22
CA GLN A 64 4.42 -12.77 7.77
C GLN A 64 5.75 -12.05 7.63
N GLU A 65 5.93 -11.37 6.51
CA GLU A 65 7.07 -10.51 6.25
C GLU A 65 6.62 -9.05 6.32
N TYR A 66 7.35 -8.24 7.08
CA TYR A 66 7.07 -6.82 7.29
C TYR A 66 8.14 -5.98 6.59
N LYS A 67 7.81 -5.40 5.44
CA LYS A 67 8.72 -4.58 4.65
C LYS A 67 8.48 -3.11 4.95
N CYS A 68 9.55 -2.40 5.31
CA CYS A 68 9.55 -0.97 5.54
C CYS A 68 10.18 -0.28 4.33
N LEU A 69 9.42 0.57 3.65
CA LEU A 69 9.82 1.28 2.44
C LEU A 69 9.69 2.79 2.69
N PRO A 70 10.75 3.46 3.18
CA PRO A 70 10.72 4.91 3.38
C PRO A 70 10.51 5.63 2.04
N TYR A 71 9.64 6.64 2.03
CA TYR A 71 9.29 7.34 0.77
C TYR A 71 10.50 7.95 0.08
N LYS A 72 11.44 8.51 0.85
CA LYS A 72 12.70 9.07 0.34
C LYS A 72 13.59 8.09 -0.46
N HIS A 73 13.35 6.78 -0.32
CA HIS A 73 14.10 5.74 -1.03
C HIS A 73 13.32 5.15 -2.20
N ILE A 74 12.05 5.49 -2.37
CA ILE A 74 11.28 5.12 -3.56
C ILE A 74 11.80 5.99 -4.71
N SER A 75 12.51 5.37 -5.65
CA SER A 75 13.07 6.10 -6.79
C SER A 75 12.08 6.22 -7.94
N ARG A 76 11.29 5.17 -8.16
CA ARG A 76 10.33 5.04 -9.26
C ARG A 76 9.13 4.23 -8.79
N PHE A 77 7.97 4.52 -9.35
CA PHE A 77 6.78 3.69 -9.27
C PHE A 77 6.03 3.75 -10.59
N SER A 78 5.32 2.66 -10.92
CA SER A 78 4.46 2.61 -12.11
C SER A 78 3.15 1.94 -11.77
N LEU A 79 2.09 2.42 -12.39
CA LEU A 79 0.78 1.80 -12.36
C LEU A 79 0.43 1.32 -13.77
N GLU A 80 0.12 0.03 -13.89
CA GLU A 80 -0.23 -0.63 -15.15
C GLU A 80 -1.67 -1.12 -15.07
N THR A 81 -2.58 -0.51 -15.82
CA THR A 81 -3.97 -0.98 -15.91
C THR A 81 -4.05 -2.16 -16.86
N ALA A 82 -4.81 -3.21 -16.54
CA ALA A 82 -5.15 -4.18 -17.56
C ALA A 82 -6.12 -3.60 -18.60
N GLY A 83 -6.10 -4.18 -19.80
CA GLY A 83 -6.99 -3.80 -20.90
C GLY A 83 -8.46 -4.08 -20.58
N THR A 84 -9.35 -3.74 -21.52
CA THR A 84 -10.81 -3.67 -21.35
C THR A 84 -11.48 -4.92 -20.76
N PHE A 85 -10.85 -6.09 -20.84
CA PHE A 85 -11.39 -7.37 -20.37
C PHE A 85 -10.79 -7.90 -19.06
N ASP A 86 -9.62 -7.43 -18.64
CA ASP A 86 -9.03 -7.84 -17.36
C ASP A 86 -9.27 -6.76 -16.30
N LEU A 87 -9.69 -7.21 -15.13
CA LEU A 87 -10.18 -6.35 -14.06
C LEU A 87 -9.08 -5.97 -13.05
N ASP A 88 -7.83 -6.27 -13.41
CA ASP A 88 -6.71 -6.15 -12.52
C ASP A 88 -5.76 -5.03 -12.97
N ALA A 89 -5.10 -4.37 -12.03
CA ALA A 89 -4.06 -3.41 -12.30
C ALA A 89 -2.82 -3.76 -11.49
N GLU A 90 -1.62 -3.47 -11.98
CA GLU A 90 -0.38 -3.80 -11.29
C GLU A 90 0.32 -2.53 -10.82
N LEU A 91 0.62 -2.48 -9.51
CA LEU A 91 1.51 -1.47 -8.94
C LEU A 91 2.91 -2.05 -8.82
N LYS A 92 3.88 -1.32 -9.36
CA LYS A 92 5.30 -1.63 -9.26
C LYS A 92 6.03 -0.49 -8.56
N ILE A 93 6.90 -0.81 -7.60
CA ILE A 93 7.70 0.16 -6.83
C ILE A 93 9.15 -0.28 -6.87
N TRP A 94 10.05 0.65 -7.19
CA TRP A 94 11.49 0.48 -7.17
C TRP A 94 12.10 1.27 -6.02
N ILE A 95 12.99 0.62 -5.28
CA ILE A 95 13.78 1.25 -4.23
C ILE A 95 15.18 1.56 -4.78
N SER A 96 15.64 2.79 -4.54
CA SER A 96 16.99 3.23 -4.91
C SER A 96 17.31 2.89 -6.38
N SER A 97 18.43 2.22 -6.64
CA SER A 97 18.92 1.92 -7.97
C SER A 97 18.60 0.50 -8.43
N GLU A 98 17.63 -0.19 -7.83
CA GLU A 98 17.28 -1.56 -8.22
C GLU A 98 16.82 -1.62 -9.69
N ASP A 99 17.22 -2.68 -10.40
CA ASP A 99 16.82 -2.92 -11.79
C ASP A 99 15.37 -3.44 -11.87
N LEU A 100 15.01 -4.35 -10.95
CA LEU A 100 13.69 -4.95 -10.84
C LEU A 100 12.87 -4.26 -9.75
N PRO A 101 11.53 -4.24 -9.86
CA PRO A 101 10.69 -3.64 -8.84
C PRO A 101 10.78 -4.46 -7.54
N THR A 102 11.12 -3.78 -6.44
CA THR A 102 11.12 -4.34 -5.08
C THR A 102 9.73 -4.83 -4.66
N VAL A 103 8.68 -4.16 -5.17
CA VAL A 103 7.28 -4.55 -4.97
C VAL A 103 6.59 -4.62 -6.33
N SER A 104 5.98 -5.76 -6.65
CA SER A 104 5.06 -5.93 -7.78
C SER A 104 3.82 -6.63 -7.26
N LYS A 105 2.67 -5.93 -7.24
CA LYS A 105 1.43 -6.48 -6.69
C LYS A 105 0.26 -6.09 -7.59
N ARG A 106 -0.61 -7.08 -7.86
CA ARG A 106 -1.81 -6.92 -8.69
C ARG A 106 -3.03 -6.62 -7.83
N PHE A 107 -3.61 -5.46 -8.08
CA PHE A 107 -4.81 -4.90 -7.50
C PHE A 107 -6.02 -5.37 -8.29
N ASN A 108 -7.11 -5.70 -7.60
CA ASN A 108 -8.40 -5.90 -8.25
C ASN A 108 -9.17 -4.57 -8.31
N LYS A 109 -10.30 -4.53 -9.03
CA LYS A 109 -11.16 -3.33 -9.15
C LYS A 109 -11.68 -2.73 -7.85
N SER A 110 -11.60 -3.44 -6.73
CA SER A 110 -12.13 -2.92 -5.48
C SER A 110 -11.25 -1.82 -4.87
N ILE A 111 -10.03 -1.60 -5.39
CA ILE A 111 -9.13 -0.53 -4.98
C ILE A 111 -9.10 0.53 -6.08
N ASP A 112 -9.32 1.79 -5.73
CA ASP A 112 -9.04 2.90 -6.64
C ASP A 112 -7.54 3.12 -6.77
N ILE A 113 -6.98 2.51 -7.81
CA ILE A 113 -5.55 2.56 -8.12
C ILE A 113 -5.06 3.96 -8.49
N TYR A 114 -5.93 4.85 -8.98
CA TYR A 114 -5.54 6.21 -9.34
C TYR A 114 -5.30 7.05 -8.08
N GLU A 115 -6.08 6.80 -7.02
CA GLU A 115 -5.84 7.42 -5.72
C GLU A 115 -4.55 6.91 -5.07
N VAL A 116 -4.24 5.62 -5.20
CA VAL A 116 -2.94 5.07 -4.75
C VAL A 116 -1.78 5.74 -5.50
N GLN A 117 -1.92 5.94 -6.81
CA GLN A 117 -0.92 6.64 -7.62
C GLN A 117 -0.73 8.09 -7.17
N LYS A 118 -1.82 8.83 -6.98
CA LYS A 118 -1.77 10.24 -6.51
C LYS A 118 -1.16 10.33 -5.12
N TYR A 119 -1.53 9.43 -4.21
CA TYR A 119 -1.00 9.41 -2.85
C TYR A 119 0.51 9.13 -2.85
N LEU A 120 0.97 8.13 -3.61
CA LEU A 120 2.40 7.85 -3.76
C LEU A 120 3.16 9.06 -4.33
N ALA A 121 2.61 9.70 -5.37
CA ALA A 121 3.20 10.92 -5.93
C ALA A 121 3.35 12.02 -4.87
N ALA A 122 2.31 12.25 -4.06
CA ALA A 122 2.34 13.27 -3.01
C ALA A 122 3.32 12.98 -1.85
N LYS A 123 3.77 11.73 -1.69
CA LYS A 123 4.74 11.33 -0.65
C LYS A 123 6.17 11.25 -1.15
N VAL A 124 6.37 11.01 -2.45
CA VAL A 124 7.67 10.77 -3.07
C VAL A 124 8.26 12.03 -3.72
N LEU A 125 7.40 12.92 -4.24
CA LEU A 125 7.79 14.21 -4.86
C LEU A 125 7.81 15.35 -3.84
#